data_AF-A0A7S1E309-F1
#
_entry.id   AF-A0A7S1E309-F1
#
_cell.length_a   1.000
_cell.length_b   1.000
_cell.length_c   1.000
_cell.angle_alpha   90.00
_cell.angle_beta   90.00
_cell.angle_gamma   90.00
#
_symmetry.space_group_name_H-M   'P 1'
#
loop_
_entity.id
_entity.type
_entity.pdbx_description
1 polymer ?
#
loop_
_entity_poly.entity_id
_entity_poly.type
_entity_poly.pdbx_seq_one_letter_code
_entity_poly.pdbx_strand_id
1 'polypeptide(L)'
;GPFTVLPALMNEYRVPELNIQNGVLKALSFMFEYIGDMGKDYVYAVTPLLEDALVDRDPVHRQTGCATVKHLALGVANLGCEDAMIHLLNLVWPNIFEESPHVIQAVLDAIQGLVVALGPNIILQYTLQGLYHPARRVREVFWMVYNTLYMYNSDAMVMGFPQIEDEGENTYARTTLELFI
;
A
#
# COMPACT_ATOMS: atom_id res chain seq x y z
N GLY A 1 19.18 -19.86 6.10
CA GLY A 1 18.68 -18.47 6.22
C GLY A 1 17.55 -18.26 5.20
N PRO A 2 16.87 -17.10 5.18
CA PRO A 2 15.77 -16.85 4.24
C PRO A 2 16.18 -17.09 2.77
N PHE A 3 17.42 -16.78 2.42
CA PHE A 3 18.05 -17.08 1.12
C PHE A 3 17.92 -18.52 0.62
N THR A 4 17.87 -19.52 1.51
CA THR A 4 17.74 -20.94 1.10
C THR A 4 16.29 -21.39 0.97
N VAL A 5 15.35 -20.71 1.65
CA VAL A 5 13.94 -21.12 1.72
C VAL A 5 13.09 -20.36 0.71
N LEU A 6 13.37 -19.07 0.48
CA LEU A 6 12.61 -18.22 -0.42
C LEU A 6 12.59 -18.76 -1.87
N PRO A 7 13.71 -19.19 -2.48
CA PRO A 7 13.67 -19.76 -3.83
C PRO A 7 12.82 -21.03 -3.93
N ALA A 8 12.83 -21.86 -2.88
CA ALA A 8 12.00 -23.07 -2.83
C ALA A 8 10.51 -22.72 -2.77
N LEU A 9 10.12 -21.78 -1.88
CA LEU A 9 8.74 -21.28 -1.81
C LEU A 9 8.27 -20.68 -3.13
N MET A 10 9.10 -19.85 -3.76
CA MET A 10 8.79 -19.26 -5.06
C MET A 10 8.67 -20.31 -6.17
N ASN A 11 9.43 -21.41 -6.10
CA ASN A 11 9.32 -22.50 -7.06
C ASN A 11 7.98 -23.25 -6.90
N GLU A 12 7.55 -23.51 -5.67
CA GLU A 12 6.24 -24.13 -5.38
C GLU A 12 5.07 -23.28 -5.89
N TYR A 13 5.20 -21.94 -5.85
CA TYR A 13 4.17 -21.03 -6.38
C TYR A 13 3.91 -21.20 -7.89
N ARG A 14 4.87 -21.75 -8.64
CA ARG A 14 4.75 -21.99 -10.09
C ARG A 14 3.84 -23.17 -10.42
N VAL A 15 3.51 -24.00 -9.44
CA VAL A 15 2.56 -25.10 -9.61
C VAL A 15 1.17 -24.49 -9.77
N PRO A 16 0.43 -24.79 -10.86
CA PRO A 16 -0.87 -24.19 -11.15
C PRO A 16 -1.99 -24.83 -10.29
N GLU A 17 -1.80 -24.84 -8.98
CA GLU A 17 -2.76 -25.31 -7.99
C GLU A 17 -3.01 -24.22 -6.95
N LEU A 18 -4.21 -23.65 -6.98
CA LEU A 18 -4.60 -22.47 -6.20
C LEU A 18 -4.37 -22.65 -4.68
N ASN A 19 -4.57 -23.87 -4.17
CA ASN A 19 -4.36 -24.17 -2.75
C ASN A 19 -2.88 -24.12 -2.35
N ILE A 20 -1.99 -24.59 -3.23
CA ILE A 20 -0.54 -24.53 -3.03
C ILE A 20 -0.10 -23.07 -3.06
N GLN A 21 -0.54 -22.31 -4.05
CA GLN A 21 -0.21 -20.90 -4.19
C GLN A 21 -0.67 -20.06 -2.99
N ASN A 22 -1.90 -20.28 -2.51
CA ASN A 22 -2.40 -19.66 -1.28
C ASN A 22 -1.59 -20.07 -0.05
N GLY A 23 -1.13 -21.33 0.02
CA GLY A 23 -0.24 -21.82 1.07
C GLY A 23 1.11 -21.09 1.06
N VAL A 24 1.69 -20.92 -0.12
CA VAL A 24 2.96 -20.20 -0.30
C VAL A 24 2.80 -18.73 0.10
N LEU A 25 1.74 -18.04 -0.33
CA LEU A 25 1.50 -16.63 0.04
C LEU A 25 1.36 -16.47 1.55
N LYS A 26 0.66 -17.38 2.24
CA LYS A 26 0.56 -17.34 3.71
C LYS A 26 1.92 -17.54 4.36
N ALA A 27 2.71 -18.49 3.87
CA ALA A 27 4.07 -18.72 4.38
C ALA A 27 4.97 -17.49 4.16
N LEU A 28 4.88 -16.84 2.99
CA LEU A 28 5.61 -15.61 2.68
C LEU A 28 5.19 -14.47 3.61
N SER A 29 3.89 -14.28 3.84
CA SER A 29 3.37 -13.27 4.77
C SER A 29 3.99 -13.40 6.16
N PHE A 30 3.94 -14.60 6.76
CA PHE A 30 4.54 -14.85 8.07
C PHE A 30 6.06 -14.75 8.06
N MET A 31 6.70 -15.18 6.97
CA MET A 31 8.15 -15.08 6.84
C MET A 31 8.60 -13.62 6.87
N PHE A 32 7.98 -12.73 6.08
CA PHE A 32 8.34 -11.31 6.06
C PHE A 32 8.01 -10.60 7.37
N GLU A 33 6.93 -10.98 8.04
CA GLU A 33 6.64 -10.51 9.40
C GLU A 33 7.74 -10.90 10.38
N TYR A 34 8.23 -12.15 10.29
CA TYR A 34 9.23 -12.68 11.22
C TYR A 34 10.64 -12.11 10.98
N ILE A 35 11.07 -12.00 9.72
CA ILE A 35 12.44 -11.57 9.39
C ILE A 35 12.62 -10.05 9.45
N GLY A 36 11.54 -9.26 9.39
CA GLY A 36 11.58 -7.81 9.53
C GLY A 36 12.52 -7.13 8.53
N ASP A 37 13.54 -6.44 9.05
CA ASP A 37 14.50 -5.64 8.31
C ASP A 37 15.39 -6.46 7.36
N MET A 38 15.62 -7.74 7.66
CA MET A 38 16.29 -8.67 6.75
C MET A 38 15.52 -8.87 5.44
N GLY A 39 14.23 -8.49 5.40
CA GLY A 39 13.39 -8.54 4.20
C GLY A 39 13.90 -7.67 3.04
N LYS A 40 14.67 -6.61 3.33
CA LYS A 40 15.16 -5.65 2.32
C LYS A 40 15.94 -6.31 1.18
N ASP A 41 16.71 -7.36 1.49
CA ASP A 41 17.57 -8.04 0.52
C ASP A 41 16.76 -8.93 -0.44
N TYR A 42 15.46 -9.12 -0.17
CA TYR A 42 14.57 -10.03 -0.90
C TYR A 42 13.38 -9.34 -1.58
N VAL A 43 13.18 -8.03 -1.35
CA VAL A 43 12.04 -7.26 -1.88
C VAL A 43 11.92 -7.44 -3.40
N TYR A 44 13.00 -7.19 -4.14
CA TYR A 44 13.00 -7.30 -5.59
C TYR A 44 12.80 -8.74 -6.10
N ALA A 45 13.27 -9.74 -5.34
CA ALA A 45 13.08 -11.13 -5.71
C ALA A 45 11.60 -11.54 -5.60
N VAL A 46 10.88 -11.07 -4.57
CA VAL A 46 9.48 -11.45 -4.35
C VAL A 46 8.48 -10.58 -5.13
N THR A 47 8.90 -9.44 -5.66
CA THR A 47 8.00 -8.49 -6.35
C THR A 47 7.21 -9.12 -7.49
N PRO A 48 7.80 -9.93 -8.41
CA PRO A 48 7.03 -10.56 -9.50
C PRO A 48 6.00 -11.59 -9.01
N LEU A 49 6.25 -12.24 -7.87
CA LEU A 49 5.29 -13.17 -7.26
C LEU A 49 4.11 -12.39 -6.67
N LEU A 50 4.38 -11.27 -6.00
CA LEU A 50 3.33 -10.39 -5.47
C LEU A 50 2.54 -9.70 -6.58
N GLU A 51 3.17 -9.35 -7.71
CA GLU A 51 2.49 -8.88 -8.91
C GLU A 51 1.41 -9.86 -9.36
N ASP A 52 1.78 -11.13 -9.56
CA ASP A 52 0.84 -12.18 -9.97
C ASP A 52 -0.30 -12.34 -8.95
N ALA A 53 0.05 -12.38 -7.65
CA ALA A 53 -0.93 -12.54 -6.58
C ALA A 53 -1.91 -11.37 -6.43
N LEU A 54 -1.46 -10.12 -6.63
CA LEU A 54 -2.29 -8.91 -6.44
C LEU A 54 -3.24 -8.63 -7.61
N VAL A 55 -2.95 -9.18 -8.80
CA VAL A 55 -3.81 -9.05 -9.99
C VAL A 55 -4.69 -10.28 -10.23
N ASP A 56 -4.54 -11.33 -9.42
CA ASP A 56 -5.31 -12.57 -9.57
C ASP A 56 -6.82 -12.35 -9.39
N ARG A 57 -7.62 -13.19 -10.04
CA ARG A 57 -9.10 -13.12 -9.96
C ARG A 57 -9.62 -13.60 -8.60
N ASP A 58 -8.91 -14.51 -7.94
CA ASP A 58 -9.25 -15.05 -6.63
C ASP A 58 -9.07 -13.97 -5.53
N PRO A 59 -10.16 -13.61 -4.82
CA PRO A 59 -10.07 -12.65 -3.72
C PRO A 59 -9.15 -13.12 -2.59
N VAL A 60 -8.99 -14.44 -2.38
CA VAL A 60 -8.11 -14.97 -1.32
C VAL A 60 -6.63 -14.75 -1.65
N HIS A 61 -6.26 -14.89 -2.92
CA HIS A 61 -4.93 -14.53 -3.42
C HIS A 61 -4.62 -13.06 -3.17
N ARG A 62 -5.51 -12.16 -3.60
CA ARG A 62 -5.31 -10.72 -3.43
C ARG A 62 -5.25 -10.32 -1.94
N GLN A 63 -6.11 -10.92 -1.11
CA GLN A 63 -6.10 -10.71 0.34
C GLN A 63 -4.76 -11.10 0.97
N THR A 64 -4.25 -12.28 0.65
CA THR A 64 -3.00 -12.80 1.22
C THR A 64 -1.79 -12.07 0.63
N GLY A 65 -1.84 -11.67 -0.64
CA GLY A 65 -0.88 -10.78 -1.27
C GLY A 65 -0.80 -9.44 -0.55
N CYS A 66 -1.94 -8.80 -0.26
CA CYS A 66 -2.00 -7.55 0.50
C CYS A 66 -1.43 -7.71 1.92
N ALA A 67 -1.76 -8.81 2.61
CA ALA A 67 -1.16 -9.11 3.92
C ALA A 67 0.37 -9.22 3.83
N THR A 68 0.89 -9.89 2.79
CA THR A 68 2.34 -9.98 2.57
C THR A 68 2.96 -8.61 2.30
N VAL A 69 2.32 -7.76 1.48
CA VAL A 69 2.78 -6.38 1.23
C VAL A 69 2.80 -5.56 2.52
N LYS A 70 1.80 -5.68 3.40
CA LYS A 70 1.77 -5.02 4.71
C LYS A 70 3.02 -5.35 5.52
N HIS A 71 3.30 -6.64 5.73
CA HIS A 71 4.43 -7.07 6.55
C HIS A 71 5.77 -6.70 5.92
N LEU A 72 5.87 -6.83 4.59
CA LEU A 72 7.05 -6.41 3.84
C LEU A 72 7.31 -4.92 4.02
N ALA A 73 6.30 -4.06 3.79
CA ALA A 73 6.42 -2.61 3.90
C ALA A 73 6.81 -2.17 5.31
N LEU A 74 6.19 -2.76 6.35
CA LEU A 74 6.54 -2.46 7.74
C LEU A 74 7.97 -2.91 8.09
N GLY A 75 8.42 -4.05 7.57
CA GLY A 75 9.77 -4.57 7.82
C GLY A 75 10.86 -3.75 7.13
N VAL A 76 10.59 -3.18 5.96
CA VAL A 76 11.60 -2.50 5.14
C VAL A 76 11.52 -0.97 5.16
N ALA A 77 10.70 -0.40 6.04
CA ALA A 77 10.58 1.06 6.18
C ALA A 77 11.94 1.72 6.48
N ASN A 78 12.27 2.78 5.74
CA ASN A 78 13.54 3.53 5.83
C ASN A 78 14.81 2.73 5.46
N LEU A 79 14.69 1.63 4.71
CA LEU A 79 15.84 0.82 4.26
C LEU A 79 16.22 1.03 2.79
N GLY A 80 15.68 2.06 2.12
CA GLY A 80 16.00 2.37 0.72
C GLY A 80 15.26 1.50 -0.30
N CYS A 81 14.07 1.02 0.04
CA CYS A 81 13.22 0.18 -0.83
C CYS A 81 11.93 0.89 -1.27
N GLU A 82 11.90 2.23 -1.22
CA GLU A 82 10.71 3.04 -1.50
C GLU A 82 10.23 2.88 -2.94
N ASP A 83 11.13 2.66 -3.89
CA ASP A 83 10.81 2.41 -5.30
C ASP A 83 9.99 1.13 -5.50
N ALA A 84 10.42 0.02 -4.89
CA ALA A 84 9.69 -1.24 -4.91
C ALA A 84 8.35 -1.13 -4.14
N MET A 85 8.32 -0.37 -3.03
CA MET A 85 7.07 -0.14 -2.29
C MET A 85 6.06 0.71 -3.09
N ILE A 86 6.51 1.72 -3.85
CA ILE A 86 5.65 2.48 -4.77
C ILE A 86 5.10 1.57 -5.88
N HIS A 87 5.95 0.68 -6.41
CA HIS A 87 5.51 -0.29 -7.41
C HIS A 87 4.43 -1.23 -6.86
N LEU A 88 4.61 -1.77 -5.64
CA LEU A 88 3.59 -2.57 -4.97
C LEU A 88 2.32 -1.77 -4.66
N LEU A 89 2.44 -0.49 -4.29
CA LEU A 89 1.29 0.40 -4.10
C LEU A 89 0.45 0.51 -5.38
N ASN A 90 1.07 0.59 -6.56
CA ASN A 90 0.34 0.64 -7.84
C ASN A 90 -0.49 -0.63 -8.10
N LEU A 91 -0.11 -1.76 -7.54
CA LEU A 91 -0.80 -3.04 -7.66
C LEU A 91 -1.85 -3.24 -6.57
N VAL A 92 -1.62 -2.70 -5.37
CA VAL A 92 -2.59 -2.69 -4.27
C VAL A 92 -3.73 -1.70 -4.56
N TRP A 93 -3.43 -0.52 -5.11
CA TRP A 93 -4.39 0.58 -5.25
C TRP A 93 -5.67 0.24 -6.03
N PRO A 94 -5.66 -0.51 -7.15
CA PRO A 94 -6.87 -0.90 -7.84
C PRO A 94 -7.86 -1.71 -6.98
N ASN A 95 -7.37 -2.38 -5.93
CA ASN A 95 -8.16 -3.23 -5.04
C ASN A 95 -8.96 -2.45 -3.98
N ILE A 96 -8.86 -1.11 -3.92
CA ILE A 96 -9.59 -0.29 -2.93
C ILE A 96 -11.12 -0.34 -3.10
N PHE A 97 -11.61 -0.80 -4.26
CA PHE A 97 -13.05 -0.90 -4.55
C PHE A 97 -13.65 -2.28 -4.25
N GLU A 98 -12.89 -3.16 -3.61
CA GLU A 98 -13.33 -4.50 -3.27
C GLU A 98 -14.50 -4.48 -2.27
N GLU A 99 -15.50 -5.33 -2.51
CA GLU A 99 -16.71 -5.38 -1.66
C GLU A 99 -16.57 -6.39 -0.51
N SER A 100 -15.70 -7.38 -0.65
CA SER A 100 -15.48 -8.41 0.37
C SER A 100 -14.83 -7.82 1.62
N PRO A 101 -15.46 -7.94 2.83
CA PRO A 101 -14.95 -7.35 4.06
C PRO A 101 -13.53 -7.78 4.43
N HIS A 102 -13.18 -9.04 4.17
CA HIS A 102 -11.85 -9.57 4.51
C HIS A 102 -10.76 -9.05 3.57
N VAL A 103 -11.08 -8.88 2.29
CA VAL A 103 -10.11 -8.40 1.30
C VAL A 103 -9.93 -6.90 1.42
N ILE A 104 -11.01 -6.12 1.55
CA ILE A 104 -10.90 -4.67 1.70
C ILE A 104 -10.12 -4.30 2.97
N GLN A 105 -10.32 -5.03 4.08
CA GLN A 105 -9.52 -4.81 5.29
C GLN A 105 -8.04 -5.10 5.03
N ALA A 106 -7.70 -6.17 4.32
CA ALA A 106 -6.31 -6.48 3.98
C ALA A 106 -5.69 -5.41 3.06
N VAL A 107 -6.45 -4.87 2.11
CA VAL A 107 -6.02 -3.75 1.23
C VAL A 107 -5.73 -2.50 2.06
N LEU A 108 -6.64 -2.11 2.97
CA LEU A 108 -6.45 -0.95 3.83
C LEU A 108 -5.27 -1.12 4.78
N ASP A 109 -5.09 -2.31 5.34
CA ASP A 109 -3.93 -2.66 6.16
C ASP A 109 -2.61 -2.58 5.36
N ALA A 110 -2.60 -3.05 4.11
CA ALA A 110 -1.46 -2.94 3.22
C ALA A 110 -1.12 -1.48 2.91
N ILE A 111 -2.13 -0.65 2.62
CA ILE A 111 -1.96 0.79 2.42
C ILE A 111 -1.38 1.43 3.70
N GLN A 112 -1.87 1.07 4.89
CA GLN A 112 -1.28 1.56 6.15
C GLN A 112 0.19 1.17 6.32
N GLY A 113 0.55 -0.07 5.99
CA GLY A 113 1.96 -0.50 5.99
C GLY A 113 2.81 0.31 5.01
N LEU A 114 2.29 0.56 3.82
CA LEU A 114 2.93 1.38 2.79
C LEU A 114 3.04 2.86 3.20
N VAL A 115 2.12 3.39 4.01
CA VAL A 115 2.23 4.74 4.60
C VAL A 115 3.45 4.85 5.50
N VAL A 116 3.79 3.81 6.26
CA VAL A 116 5.00 3.79 7.09
C VAL A 116 6.26 3.78 6.23
N ALA A 117 6.26 3.02 5.14
CA ALA A 117 7.43 2.88 4.26
C ALA A 117 7.65 4.08 3.33
N LEU A 118 6.59 4.67 2.79
CA LEU A 118 6.63 5.74 1.77
C LEU A 118 6.39 7.13 2.34
N GLY A 119 5.79 7.22 3.52
CA GLY A 119 5.29 8.46 4.11
C GLY A 119 3.89 8.84 3.63
N PRO A 120 3.16 9.65 4.41
CA PRO A 120 1.75 9.95 4.17
C PRO A 120 1.50 10.77 2.90
N ASN A 121 2.47 11.58 2.46
CA ASN A 121 2.31 12.49 1.33
C ASN A 121 2.24 11.75 -0.02
N ILE A 122 2.90 10.59 -0.16
CA ILE A 122 2.77 9.78 -1.37
C ILE A 122 1.35 9.23 -1.47
N ILE A 123 0.82 8.64 -0.40
CA ILE A 123 -0.54 8.07 -0.42
C ILE A 123 -1.59 9.19 -0.52
N LEU A 124 -1.34 10.36 0.06
CA LEU A 124 -2.18 11.54 -0.13
C LEU A 124 -2.31 11.90 -1.61
N GLN A 125 -1.23 11.89 -2.39
CA GLN A 125 -1.29 12.16 -3.84
C GLN A 125 -2.19 11.17 -4.59
N TYR A 126 -2.16 9.87 -4.22
CA TYR A 126 -3.06 8.87 -4.79
C TYR A 126 -4.52 9.10 -4.38
N THR A 127 -4.74 9.65 -3.18
CA THR A 127 -6.06 9.87 -2.57
C THR A 127 -6.74 11.15 -3.07
N LEU A 128 -6.00 12.21 -3.38
CA LEU A 128 -6.59 13.53 -3.74
C LEU A 128 -7.59 13.45 -4.90
N GLN A 129 -7.33 12.63 -5.92
CA GLN A 129 -8.19 12.49 -7.11
C GLN A 129 -9.63 12.03 -6.81
N GLY A 130 -9.85 11.28 -5.72
CA GLY A 130 -11.14 10.67 -5.43
C GLY A 130 -11.96 11.35 -4.34
N LEU A 131 -11.36 12.29 -3.59
CA LEU A 131 -12.04 12.97 -2.46
C LEU A 131 -13.29 13.73 -2.89
N TYR A 132 -13.21 14.46 -4.00
CA TYR A 132 -14.31 15.26 -4.54
C TYR A 132 -14.90 14.69 -5.83
N HIS A 133 -14.65 13.41 -6.12
CA HIS A 133 -15.17 12.75 -7.33
C HIS A 133 -16.71 12.78 -7.37
N PRO A 134 -17.39 12.98 -8.52
CA PRO A 134 -18.86 13.09 -8.57
C PRO A 134 -19.64 11.87 -8.09
N ALA A 135 -19.08 10.66 -8.28
CA ALA A 135 -19.70 9.42 -7.83
C ALA A 135 -19.53 9.20 -6.32
N ARG A 136 -20.65 9.01 -5.60
CA ARG A 136 -20.67 8.77 -4.15
C ARG A 136 -19.84 7.56 -3.73
N ARG A 137 -19.96 6.43 -4.47
CA ARG A 137 -19.21 5.19 -4.19
C ARG A 137 -17.70 5.40 -4.23
N VAL A 138 -17.21 6.29 -5.09
CA VAL A 138 -15.79 6.63 -5.16
C VAL A 138 -15.39 7.45 -3.93
N ARG A 139 -16.14 8.50 -3.61
CA ARG A 139 -15.86 9.34 -2.44
C ARG A 139 -15.82 8.52 -1.15
N GLU A 140 -16.77 7.61 -0.94
CA GLU A 140 -16.82 6.79 0.28
C GLU A 140 -15.52 6.03 0.54
N VAL A 141 -14.94 5.40 -0.50
CA VAL A 141 -13.67 4.67 -0.39
C VAL A 141 -12.49 5.62 -0.17
N PHE A 142 -12.42 6.71 -0.93
CA PHE A 142 -11.30 7.64 -0.85
C PHE A 142 -11.27 8.43 0.45
N TRP A 143 -12.43 8.83 0.98
CA TRP A 143 -12.53 9.45 2.29
C TRP A 143 -12.16 8.47 3.41
N MET A 144 -12.45 7.18 3.25
CA MET A 144 -12.00 6.16 4.19
C MET A 144 -10.47 6.09 4.26
N VAL A 145 -9.77 6.03 3.12
CA VAL A 145 -8.29 6.07 3.08
C VAL A 145 -7.75 7.37 3.65
N TYR A 146 -8.33 8.51 3.28
CA TYR A 146 -7.92 9.82 3.81
C TYR A 146 -8.04 9.93 5.33
N ASN A 147 -9.14 9.42 5.90
CA ASN A 147 -9.32 9.43 7.35
C ASN A 147 -8.24 8.62 8.06
N THR A 148 -7.83 7.49 7.48
CA THR A 148 -6.71 6.69 7.99
C THR A 148 -5.39 7.48 7.93
N LEU A 149 -5.09 8.16 6.82
CA LEU A 149 -3.89 9.00 6.69
C LEU A 149 -3.87 10.13 7.73
N TYR A 150 -5.01 10.82 7.86
CA TYR A 150 -5.17 11.95 8.77
C TYR A 150 -5.00 11.51 10.23
N MET A 151 -5.54 10.36 10.60
CA MET A 151 -5.33 9.78 11.93
C MET A 151 -3.88 9.35 12.18
N TYR A 152 -3.17 8.89 11.14
CA TYR A 152 -1.80 8.39 11.26
C TYR A 152 -0.79 9.53 11.48
N ASN A 153 -0.79 10.54 10.61
CA ASN A 153 0.16 11.66 10.71
C ASN A 153 -0.36 12.90 9.98
N SER A 154 -1.31 13.60 10.60
CA SER A 154 -1.89 14.84 10.06
C SER A 154 -0.89 15.99 9.93
N ASP A 155 0.13 16.07 10.79
CA ASP A 155 1.14 17.12 10.76
C ASP A 155 2.01 17.02 9.49
N ALA A 156 2.48 15.82 9.16
CA ALA A 156 3.26 15.60 7.94
C ALA A 156 2.47 15.88 6.65
N MET A 157 1.13 15.79 6.68
CA MET A 157 0.26 16.08 5.53
C MET A 157 0.23 17.57 5.17
N VAL A 158 0.57 18.48 6.10
CA VAL A 158 0.54 19.93 5.86
C VAL A 158 1.37 20.31 4.63
N MET A 159 2.52 19.65 4.46
CA MET A 159 3.43 19.84 3.32
C MET A 159 2.98 19.14 2.04
N GLY A 160 2.02 18.21 2.11
CA GLY A 160 1.51 17.45 0.96
C GLY A 160 0.20 17.99 0.38
N PHE A 161 -0.52 18.87 1.09
CA PHE A 161 -1.76 19.44 0.56
C PHE A 161 -1.51 20.33 -0.66
N PRO A 162 -2.34 20.24 -1.72
CA PRO A 162 -2.22 21.10 -2.88
C PRO A 162 -2.52 22.55 -2.53
N GLN A 163 -2.03 23.46 -3.37
CA GLN A 163 -2.45 24.85 -3.32
C GLN A 163 -3.85 24.97 -3.95
N ILE A 164 -4.76 25.64 -3.25
CA ILE A 164 -6.11 25.93 -3.71
C ILE A 164 -6.22 27.45 -3.76
N GLU A 165 -6.63 27.97 -4.91
CA GLU A 165 -6.84 29.40 -5.12
C GLU A 165 -8.08 29.87 -4.37
N ASP A 166 -8.07 31.15 -3.97
CA ASP A 166 -9.22 31.80 -3.35
C ASP A 166 -10.40 31.83 -4.32
N GLU A 167 -11.61 31.61 -3.81
CA GLU A 167 -12.84 31.60 -4.61
C GLU A 167 -13.91 32.49 -4.00
N GLY A 168 -14.30 33.54 -4.73
CA GLY A 168 -15.34 34.48 -4.32
C GLY A 168 -14.94 35.21 -3.03
N GLU A 169 -15.68 34.94 -1.95
CA GLU A 169 -15.45 35.51 -0.63
C GLU A 169 -14.54 34.64 0.26
N ASN A 170 -14.17 33.43 -0.19
CA ASN A 170 -13.39 32.48 0.60
C ASN A 170 -11.88 32.61 0.32
N THR A 171 -11.09 32.71 1.40
CA THR A 171 -9.62 32.64 1.36
C THR A 171 -9.15 31.22 1.67
N TYR A 172 -8.60 30.53 0.68
CA TYR A 172 -8.07 29.16 0.77
C TYR A 172 -6.53 29.11 0.67
N ALA A 173 -5.89 30.15 0.13
CA ALA A 173 -4.45 30.20 -0.01
C ALA A 173 -3.71 30.26 1.34
N ARG A 174 -2.58 29.55 1.44
CA ARG A 174 -1.74 29.47 2.65
C ARG A 174 -0.50 30.36 2.51
N THR A 175 -0.71 31.68 2.54
CA THR A 175 0.34 32.70 2.30
C THR A 175 1.54 32.62 3.24
N THR A 176 1.39 32.05 4.43
CA THR A 176 2.49 31.86 5.39
C THR A 176 3.57 30.90 4.88
N LEU A 177 3.22 29.94 4.02
CA LEU A 177 4.16 28.97 3.43
C LEU A 177 4.92 29.56 2.22
N GLU A 178 4.50 30.72 1.73
CA GLU A 178 5.08 31.41 0.57
C GLU A 178 6.12 32.47 0.96
N LEU A 179 6.30 32.71 2.27
CA LEU A 179 7.25 33.69 2.78
C LEU A 179 8.69 33.26 2.48
N PHE A 180 9.43 34.12 1.79
CA PHE A 180 10.88 34.01 1.59
C PHE A 180 11.56 35.15 2.36
N ILE A 181 12.53 34.83 3.22
CA ILE A 181 13.30 35.79 4.04
C ILE A 181 14.69 35.96 3.43
#